data_AF-A0AA86J330-F1
#
_entry.id   AF-A0AA86J330-F1
#
_cell.length_a   1.000
_cell.length_b   1.000
_cell.length_c   1.000
_cell.angle_alpha   90.00
_cell.angle_beta   90.00
_cell.angle_gamma   90.00
#
_symmetry.space_group_name_H-M   'P 1'
#
loop_
_entity.id
_entity.type
_entity.pdbx_description
1 polymer ?
#
loop_
_entity_poly.entity_id
_entity_poly.type
_entity_poly.pdbx_seq_one_letter_code
_entity_poly.pdbx_strand_id
1 'polypeptide(L)' 'MLDVTWAFAAQFGLWGWIGSMIGFIMRAFPAEGVFDRRAASIWGGSVVLLFALWVAGMMMA' A
#
# COMPACT_ATOMS: atom_id res chain seq x y z
N MET A 1 -12.18 18.31 -13.18
CA MET A 1 -11.43 18.56 -11.91
C MET A 1 -11.42 17.31 -11.04
N LEU A 2 -12.57 16.66 -10.81
CA LEU A 2 -12.67 15.36 -10.14
C LEU A 2 -11.78 14.28 -10.77
N ASP A 3 -11.75 14.18 -12.10
CA ASP A 3 -10.94 13.17 -12.82
C ASP A 3 -9.44 13.33 -12.55
N VAL A 4 -8.97 14.59 -12.47
CA VAL A 4 -7.57 14.89 -12.15
C VAL A 4 -7.25 14.48 -10.71
N THR A 5 -8.16 14.73 -9.76
CA THR A 5 -8.00 14.30 -8.36
C THR A 5 -7.93 12.79 -8.25
N TRP A 6 -8.79 12.06 -8.97
CA TRP A 6 -8.78 10.59 -9.00
C TRP A 6 -7.55 10.02 -9.69
N ALA A 7 -7.05 10.66 -10.75
CA ALA A 7 -5.78 10.29 -11.38
C ALA A 7 -4.60 10.43 -10.40
N PHE A 8 -4.53 11.51 -9.63
CA PHE A 8 -3.52 11.66 -8.57
C PHE A 8 -3.70 10.63 -7.44
N ALA A 9 -4.94 10.35 -7.03
CA ALA A 9 -5.24 9.34 -6.03
C ALA A 9 -4.82 7.94 -6.50
N ALA A 10 -5.06 7.60 -7.77
CA ALA A 10 -4.62 6.35 -8.37
C ALA A 10 -3.09 6.24 -8.35
N GLN A 11 -2.38 7.32 -8.74
CA GLN A 11 -0.92 7.31 -8.76
C GLN A 11 -0.31 7.21 -7.36
N PHE A 12 -0.91 7.89 -6.38
CA PHE A 12 -0.49 7.80 -4.97
C PHE A 12 -0.79 6.43 -4.38
N GLY A 13 -1.97 5.87 -4.67
CA GLY A 13 -2.34 4.50 -4.28
C GLY A 13 -1.36 3.47 -4.84
N LEU A 14 -0.99 3.59 -6.12
CA LEU A 14 -0.03 2.68 -6.76
C LEU A 14 1.35 2.75 -6.11
N TRP A 15 1.94 3.94 -6.00
CA TRP A 15 3.28 4.10 -5.44
C TRP A 15 3.32 3.79 -3.94
N GLY A 16 2.26 4.16 -3.22
CA GLY A 16 2.09 3.81 -1.81
C GLY A 16 1.96 2.30 -1.62
N TRP A 17 1.22 1.60 -2.49
CA TRP A 17 1.09 0.15 -2.46
C TRP A 17 2.45 -0.54 -2.70
N ILE A 18 3.22 -0.09 -3.69
CA ILE A 18 4.58 -0.61 -3.93
C ILE A 18 5.48 -0.37 -2.71
N GLY A 19 5.50 0.85 -2.18
CA GLY A 19 6.32 1.19 -1.00
C GLY A 19 5.93 0.40 0.24
N SER A 20 4.63 0.19 0.46
CA SER A 20 4.13 -0.61 1.57
C SER A 20 4.43 -2.10 1.41
N MET A 21 4.44 -2.63 0.19
CA MET A 21 4.91 -4.00 -0.07
C MET A 21 6.38 -4.17 0.28
N ILE A 22 7.24 -3.23 -0.13
CA ILE A 22 8.66 -3.24 0.22
C ILE A 22 8.82 -3.18 1.75
N GLY A 23 8.11 -2.27 2.40
CA GLY A 23 8.13 -2.15 3.86
C GLY A 23 7.64 -3.41 4.57
N PHE A 24 6.59 -4.05 4.05
CA PHE A 24 6.08 -5.32 4.56
C PHE A 24 7.12 -6.42 4.45
N ILE A 25 7.71 -6.61 3.27
CA ILE A 25 8.73 -7.65 3.05
C ILE A 25 9.94 -7.43 3.97
N MET A 26 10.43 -6.20 4.08
CA MET A 26 11.61 -5.89 4.88
C MET A 26 11.37 -5.91 6.39
N ARG A 27 10.16 -5.55 6.87
CA ARG A 27 9.90 -5.38 8.31
C ARG A 27 9.00 -6.43 8.92
N ALA A 28 8.23 -7.19 8.14
CA ALA A 28 7.49 -8.33 8.67
C ALA A 28 8.44 -9.46 9.10
N PHE A 29 9.61 -9.56 8.44
CA PHE A 29 10.62 -10.58 8.70
C PHE A 29 12.00 -9.94 8.93
N PRO A 30 12.22 -9.30 10.10
CA PRO A 30 13.47 -8.59 10.38
C PRO A 30 14.68 -9.53 10.57
N ALA A 31 14.44 -10.80 10.92
CA ALA A 31 15.46 -11.81 11.08
C ALA A 31 14.88 -13.19 10.71
N GLU A 32 15.76 -14.13 10.37
CA GLU A 32 15.37 -15.50 10.04
C GLU A 32 14.62 -16.16 11.22
N GLY A 33 13.41 -16.65 10.96
CA GLY A 33 12.54 -17.24 11.99
C GLY A 33 11.80 -16.24 12.90
N VAL A 34 12.01 -14.93 12.73
CA VAL A 34 11.31 -13.89 13.51
C VAL A 34 10.22 -13.23 12.66
N PHE A 35 8.98 -13.29 13.14
CA PHE A 35 7.85 -12.60 12.54
C PHE A 35 7.37 -11.48 13.48
N ASP A 36 7.57 -10.23 13.07
CA ASP A 36 7.02 -9.09 13.80
C ASP A 36 5.56 -8.87 13.38
N ARG A 37 4.64 -9.39 14.20
CA ARG A 37 3.20 -9.28 13.96
C ARG A 37 2.71 -7.84 13.89
N ARG A 38 3.33 -6.91 14.64
CA ARG A 38 2.91 -5.50 14.67
C ARG A 38 3.33 -4.82 13.38
N ALA A 39 4.59 -4.99 12.97
CA ALA A 39 5.08 -4.49 11.70
C ALA A 39 4.30 -5.11 10.54
N ALA A 40 4.09 -6.42 10.54
CA ALA A 40 3.31 -7.10 9.51
C ALA A 40 1.87 -6.58 9.43
N SER A 41 1.21 -6.33 10.56
CA SER A 41 -0.16 -5.80 10.54
C SER A 41 -0.23 -4.37 10.00
N ILE A 42 0.72 -3.51 10.39
CA ILE A 42 0.77 -2.11 9.94
C ILE A 42 1.08 -2.04 8.44
N TRP A 43 2.17 -2.69 8.02
CA TRP A 43 2.59 -2.67 6.62
C TRP A 43 1.63 -3.44 5.72
N GLY A 44 1.14 -4.60 6.16
CA GLY A 44 0.16 -5.40 5.41
C GLY A 44 -1.20 -4.70 5.30
N GLY A 45 -1.67 -4.05 6.38
CA GLY A 45 -2.86 -3.21 6.32
C GLY A 45 -2.69 -2.04 5.35
N SER A 46 -1.49 -1.43 5.33
CA SER A 46 -1.18 -0.34 4.39
C SER A 46 -1.18 -0.82 2.93
N VAL A 47 -0.67 -2.02 2.65
CA VAL A 47 -0.73 -2.66 1.32
C VAL A 47 -2.19 -2.76 0.86
N VAL A 48 -3.08 -3.31 1.70
CA VAL A 48 -4.49 -3.49 1.34
C VAL A 48 -5.19 -2.15 1.10
N LEU A 49 -4.99 -1.17 1.97
CA LEU A 49 -5.63 0.14 1.86
C LEU A 49 -5.16 0.90 0.61
N LEU A 50 -3.86 0.89 0.31
CA LEU A 50 -3.30 1.61 -0.83
C LEU A 50 -3.63 0.90 -2.16
N PHE A 51 -3.74 -0.42 -2.14
CA PHE A 51 -4.29 -1.18 -3.27
C PHE A 51 -5.74 -0.81 -3.54
N ALA A 52 -6.59 -0.76 -2.50
CA ALA A 52 -7.99 -0.36 -2.65
C ALA A 52 -8.12 1.08 -3.17
N LEU A 53 -7.27 2.01 -2.68
CA LEU A 53 -7.22 3.39 -3.16
C LEU A 53 -6.81 3.47 -4.64
N TRP A 54 -5.84 2.67 -5.06
CA TRP A 54 -5.42 2.59 -6.45
C TRP A 54 -6.55 2.11 -7.36
N VAL A 55 -7.22 1.02 -7.00
CA VAL A 55 -8.37 0.48 -7.76
C VAL A 55 -9.50 1.49 -7.83
N ALA A 56 -9.88 2.11 -6.69
CA ALA A 56 -10.91 3.13 -6.66
C ALA A 56 -10.55 4.35 -7.54
N GLY A 57 -9.28 4.76 -7.51
CA GLY A 57 -8.78 5.83 -8.37
C GLY A 57 -8.87 5.49 -9.85
N MET A 58 -8.56 4.26 -10.25
CA MET A 58 -8.71 3.82 -11.65
C MET A 58 -10.18 3.71 -12.09
N MET A 59 -11.10 3.40 -11.17
CA MET A 59 -12.53 3.30 -11.50
C MET A 59 -13.21 4.66 -11.67
N MET A 60 -12.67 5.72 -11.07
CA MET A 60 -13.27 7.06 -11.03
C MET A 60 -12.47 8.15 -11.75
N ALA A 61 -11.31 7.81 -12.30
CA ALA A 61 -10.52 8.68 -13.20
C ALA A 61 -10.89 8.42 -14.66
#